data_AF-L8WDS0-F1
#
_entry.id   AF-L8WDS0-F1
#
_cell.length_a   1.000
_cell.length_b   1.000
_cell.length_c   1.000
_cell.angle_alpha   90.00
_cell.angle_beta   90.00
_cell.angle_gamma   90.00
#
_symmetry.space_group_name_H-M   'P 1'
#
loop_
_entity.id
_entity.type
_entity.pdbx_description
1 polymer ?
#
loop_
_entity_poly.entity_id
_entity_poly.type
_entity_poly.pdbx_seq_one_letter_code
_entity_poly.pdbx_strand_id
1 'polypeptide(L)'
;MPSPVGLAAGFDKDGEAIDGLFGLGFDWVEIGSVTPKPQGGNPKPRVFILPEDDAMINRYGFPSRGHDLMIARLRTRSRDSIDSQNTPASGPRQVLAVNLGKNKSSPPDSIADYLAGVRKFGAQPDVSVLVINVSSPNTPGLRGLQNRGMLEELLEGVCKERDALPRSTLPKIVLKIAPDLDELAIQDVAEAVRESGVDGVIVSNTTIQRPNLKSGSAQEIGGLSGPPLLPLSLKVLKVLRAHLPAGIPIIGCGGISSGADALEFARAGASSIQLYTAFGYSGVGTARRIKDELSDELKRLNTTWEQVVDGAIKSQAWVKPEGQKALDEGEQELRDMLDVLGKQLAATDDSGTDTLELKDNTRPKELQFDDETRRIAQLAEAALTSQPRGDGESVERLPHAQQPAHGIEGSEPSNQPRLDKGALERRRS
;
A
#
# COMPACT_ATOMS: atom_id res chain seq x y z
N MET A 1 16.61 5.54 11.92
CA MET A 1 15.81 6.52 12.70
C MET A 1 16.16 6.32 14.17
N PRO A 2 16.12 7.35 15.04
CA PRO A 2 16.49 7.21 16.46
C PRO A 2 15.53 6.34 17.30
N SER A 3 14.31 6.08 16.81
CA SER A 3 13.46 4.98 17.27
C SER A 3 12.52 4.52 16.13
N PRO A 4 11.78 3.42 16.29
CA PRO A 4 10.86 2.93 15.26
C PRO A 4 9.51 3.68 15.20
N VAL A 5 9.22 4.59 16.14
CA VAL A 5 7.86 5.14 16.32
C VAL A 5 7.62 6.40 15.48
N GLY A 6 6.63 6.33 14.58
CA GLY A 6 6.17 7.47 13.78
C GLY A 6 4.66 7.67 13.75
N LEU A 7 4.24 8.70 13.03
CA LEU A 7 2.83 9.07 12.84
C LEU A 7 2.35 8.65 11.44
N ALA A 8 1.17 8.02 11.37
CA ALA A 8 0.54 7.62 10.11
C ALA A 8 -0.10 8.80 9.35
N ALA A 9 -0.22 8.67 8.01
CA ALA A 9 -1.01 9.59 7.21
C ALA A 9 -2.46 9.70 7.68
N GLY A 10 -3.01 10.86 7.39
CA GLY A 10 -4.40 11.21 7.61
C GLY A 10 -4.61 12.14 8.80
N PHE A 11 -3.63 12.22 9.71
CA PHE A 11 -3.63 13.17 10.82
C PHE A 11 -3.31 14.58 10.31
N ASP A 12 -2.08 14.82 9.84
CA ASP A 12 -1.70 16.08 9.19
C ASP A 12 -1.84 15.96 7.66
N LYS A 13 -3.04 16.27 7.16
CA LYS A 13 -3.39 16.07 5.74
C LYS A 13 -2.77 17.06 4.78
N ASP A 14 -2.45 18.27 5.25
CA ASP A 14 -2.05 19.39 4.41
C ASP A 14 -0.72 20.03 4.87
N GLY A 15 0.03 19.37 5.76
CA GLY A 15 1.38 19.77 6.19
C GLY A 15 1.40 20.98 7.14
N GLU A 16 0.50 20.99 8.12
CA GLU A 16 0.25 22.14 9.03
C GLU A 16 1.08 22.12 10.31
N ALA A 17 1.48 20.94 10.79
CA ALA A 17 2.00 20.75 12.14
C ALA A 17 3.29 19.92 12.22
N ILE A 18 3.99 19.73 11.09
CA ILE A 18 5.16 18.85 10.91
C ILE A 18 6.16 18.94 12.09
N ASP A 19 6.66 20.14 12.40
CA ASP A 19 7.67 20.32 13.45
C ASP A 19 7.11 20.17 14.86
N GLY A 20 5.83 20.50 15.05
CA GLY A 20 5.11 20.20 16.29
C GLY A 20 5.00 18.69 16.52
N LEU A 21 4.68 17.92 15.47
CA LEU A 21 4.57 16.46 15.54
C LEU A 21 5.93 15.79 15.80
N PHE A 22 7.00 16.27 15.16
CA PHE A 22 8.36 15.88 15.52
C PHE A 22 8.70 16.25 16.98
N GLY A 23 8.31 17.46 17.44
CA GLY A 23 8.49 17.93 18.82
C GLY A 23 7.71 17.14 19.88
N LEU A 24 6.61 16.49 19.50
CA LEU A 24 5.88 15.52 20.35
C LEU A 24 6.59 14.15 20.46
N GLY A 25 7.73 13.98 19.78
CA GLY A 25 8.56 12.79 19.88
C GLY A 25 8.22 11.69 18.88
N PHE A 26 7.58 11.99 17.75
CA PHE A 26 7.63 11.10 16.59
C PHE A 26 8.96 11.27 15.86
N ASP A 27 9.63 10.18 15.47
CA ASP A 27 10.91 10.28 14.73
C ASP A 27 10.72 10.27 13.21
N TRP A 28 9.52 9.90 12.77
CA TRP A 28 9.09 10.04 11.40
C TRP A 28 7.60 10.39 11.32
N VAL A 29 7.25 11.23 10.36
CA VAL A 29 5.90 11.80 10.22
C VAL A 29 5.46 11.64 8.77
N GLU A 30 4.34 10.95 8.56
CA GLU A 30 3.70 10.80 7.26
C GLU A 30 2.55 11.81 7.11
N ILE A 31 2.75 12.87 6.32
CA ILE A 31 1.71 13.85 6.01
C ILE A 31 0.86 13.40 4.81
N GLY A 32 -0.35 13.95 4.64
CA GLY A 32 -1.29 13.58 3.58
C GLY A 32 -2.39 12.62 4.06
N SER A 33 -3.02 11.81 3.23
CA SER A 33 -2.86 11.73 1.77
C SER A 33 -3.23 13.03 1.07
N VAL A 34 -2.31 13.57 0.27
CA VAL A 34 -2.50 14.75 -0.56
C VAL A 34 -2.88 14.32 -1.99
N THR A 35 -3.73 15.08 -2.67
CA THR A 35 -4.15 14.85 -4.05
C THR A 35 -3.72 16.02 -4.95
N PRO A 36 -3.49 15.84 -6.27
CA PRO A 36 -3.00 16.91 -7.14
C PRO A 36 -3.84 18.20 -7.08
N LYS A 37 -5.15 18.04 -7.28
CA LYS A 37 -6.14 19.12 -7.19
C LYS A 37 -6.79 19.12 -5.79
N PRO A 38 -7.22 20.28 -5.27
CA PRO A 38 -8.01 20.33 -4.04
C PRO A 38 -9.33 19.55 -4.17
N GLN A 39 -9.75 18.88 -3.10
CA GLN A 39 -11.07 18.25 -3.02
C GLN A 39 -11.59 18.19 -1.57
N GLY A 40 -12.91 18.38 -1.39
CA GLY A 40 -13.52 18.47 -0.05
C GLY A 40 -13.64 17.14 0.71
N GLY A 41 -13.40 16.00 0.05
CA GLY A 41 -13.71 14.65 0.56
C GLY A 41 -15.21 14.32 0.50
N ASN A 42 -15.61 13.20 1.11
CA ASN A 42 -17.02 12.78 1.18
C ASN A 42 -17.84 13.67 2.17
N PRO A 43 -19.18 13.75 2.05
CA PRO A 43 -20.03 14.53 2.95
C PRO A 43 -19.87 14.19 4.43
N LYS A 44 -20.14 15.15 5.33
CA LYS A 44 -20.20 14.92 6.79
C LYS A 44 -21.60 14.41 7.19
N PRO A 45 -21.74 13.61 8.27
CA PRO A 45 -20.69 13.05 9.13
C PRO A 45 -19.89 11.93 8.43
N ARG A 46 -18.58 11.88 8.71
CA ARG A 46 -17.61 11.01 8.03
C ARG A 46 -16.50 10.46 8.91
N VAL A 47 -16.62 10.66 10.21
CA VAL A 47 -15.74 10.12 11.25
C VAL A 47 -16.60 9.84 12.46
N PHE A 48 -16.42 8.65 13.03
CA PHE A 48 -17.19 8.10 14.13
C PHE A 48 -16.18 7.52 15.10
N ILE A 49 -16.25 7.99 16.34
CA ILE A 49 -15.43 7.52 17.45
C ILE A 49 -16.22 6.36 18.08
N LEU A 50 -15.54 5.27 18.43
CA LEU A 50 -16.11 4.08 19.06
C LEU A 50 -15.44 3.92 20.43
N PRO A 51 -15.89 4.64 21.48
CA PRO A 51 -15.22 4.66 22.78
C PRO A 51 -15.12 3.29 23.44
N GLU A 52 -16.11 2.43 23.24
CA GLU A 52 -16.20 1.09 23.85
C GLU A 52 -15.19 0.08 23.26
N ASP A 53 -14.57 0.42 22.13
CA ASP A 53 -13.67 -0.41 21.32
C ASP A 53 -12.28 0.25 21.10
N ASP A 54 -12.03 1.42 21.71
CA ASP A 54 -10.85 2.30 21.46
C ASP A 54 -10.58 2.56 19.96
N ALA A 55 -11.66 2.61 19.17
CA ALA A 55 -11.63 2.51 17.72
C ALA A 55 -12.23 3.72 17.01
N MET A 56 -11.97 3.85 15.71
CA MET A 56 -12.60 4.86 14.87
C MET A 56 -13.00 4.27 13.52
N ILE A 57 -14.19 4.63 13.04
CA ILE A 57 -14.62 4.41 11.67
C ILE A 57 -14.58 5.75 10.93
N ASN A 58 -13.96 5.79 9.75
CA ASN A 58 -13.93 7.00 8.93
C ASN A 58 -14.22 6.71 7.45
N ARG A 59 -14.92 7.64 6.80
CA ARG A 59 -15.20 7.66 5.36
C ARG A 59 -14.73 8.94 4.68
N TYR A 60 -13.53 9.42 5.03
CA TYR A 60 -13.04 10.74 4.61
C TYR A 60 -13.01 10.98 3.08
N GLY A 61 -12.50 10.02 2.29
CA GLY A 61 -12.37 10.15 0.83
C GLY A 61 -11.35 11.20 0.38
N PHE A 62 -10.13 11.15 0.93
CA PHE A 62 -9.02 12.08 0.66
C PHE A 62 -9.41 13.57 0.58
N PRO A 63 -9.95 14.20 1.66
CA PRO A 63 -10.02 15.64 1.73
C PRO A 63 -8.60 16.21 1.72
N SER A 64 -8.31 17.12 0.79
CA SER A 64 -6.98 17.71 0.59
C SER A 64 -7.10 19.09 -0.05
N ARG A 65 -6.18 19.99 0.30
CA ARG A 65 -6.09 21.34 -0.27
C ARG A 65 -5.19 21.43 -1.51
N GLY A 66 -4.79 20.29 -2.08
CA GLY A 66 -4.03 20.22 -3.34
C GLY A 66 -2.51 20.27 -3.15
N HIS A 67 -1.76 19.82 -4.16
CA HIS A 67 -0.28 19.79 -4.08
C HIS A 67 0.32 21.20 -3.88
N ASP A 68 -0.25 22.23 -4.50
CA ASP A 68 0.29 23.60 -4.45
C ASP A 68 0.36 24.18 -3.04
N LEU A 69 -0.68 23.98 -2.22
CA LEU A 69 -0.66 24.50 -0.84
C LEU A 69 0.37 23.76 0.03
N MET A 70 0.40 22.42 -0.04
CA MET A 70 1.34 21.64 0.77
C MET A 70 2.79 21.95 0.38
N ILE A 71 3.08 22.13 -0.92
CA ILE A 71 4.41 22.58 -1.38
C ILE A 71 4.76 23.98 -0.86
N ALA A 72 3.81 24.93 -0.86
CA ALA A 72 4.05 26.27 -0.32
C ALA A 72 4.38 26.24 1.19
N ARG A 73 3.73 25.35 1.96
CA ARG A 73 4.02 25.10 3.38
C ARG A 73 5.40 24.48 3.58
N LEU A 74 5.69 23.38 2.88
CA LEU A 74 7.00 22.72 2.93
C LEU A 74 8.15 23.69 2.61
N ARG A 75 8.04 24.48 1.53
CA ARG A 75 9.05 25.48 1.17
C ARG A 75 9.20 26.63 2.16
N THR A 76 8.15 26.94 2.92
CA THR A 76 8.24 27.95 3.99
C THR A 76 9.00 27.37 5.17
N ARG A 77 8.61 26.18 5.65
CA ARG A 77 9.34 25.42 6.67
C ARG A 77 10.83 25.24 6.34
N SER A 78 11.18 24.87 5.11
CA SER A 78 12.59 24.69 4.71
C SER A 78 13.40 25.99 4.81
N ARG A 79 12.80 27.16 4.54
CA ARG A 79 13.48 28.46 4.68
C ARG A 79 13.68 28.83 6.15
N ASP A 80 12.63 28.71 6.96
CA ASP A 80 12.67 29.01 8.39
C ASP A 80 13.73 28.14 9.10
N SER A 81 13.89 26.88 8.65
CA SER A 81 14.94 25.96 9.11
C SER A 81 16.36 26.38 8.74
N ILE A 82 16.56 27.04 7.59
CA ILE A 82 17.87 27.55 7.12
C ILE A 82 18.24 28.85 7.84
N ASP A 83 17.26 29.75 8.05
CA ASP A 83 17.48 31.01 8.76
C ASP A 83 17.71 30.77 10.27
N SER A 84 17.20 29.65 10.82
CA SER A 84 17.58 29.19 12.16
C SER A 84 18.93 28.47 12.16
N GLN A 85 20.00 29.11 12.68
CA GLN A 85 21.30 28.46 12.92
C GLN A 85 21.27 27.38 14.04
N ASN A 86 20.09 26.89 14.41
CA ASN A 86 19.86 25.94 15.51
C ASN A 86 19.57 24.52 15.04
N THR A 87 19.67 24.20 13.75
CA THR A 87 19.67 22.80 13.30
C THR A 87 21.02 22.15 13.66
N PRO A 88 21.07 21.17 14.57
CA PRO A 88 22.33 20.54 14.92
C PRO A 88 22.80 19.70 13.73
N ALA A 89 23.97 19.99 13.18
CA ALA A 89 24.61 19.22 12.11
C ALA A 89 24.88 17.73 12.48
N SER A 90 24.61 17.36 13.73
CA SER A 90 24.78 16.03 14.32
C SER A 90 23.48 15.47 14.94
N GLY A 91 22.33 16.11 14.70
CA GLY A 91 21.03 15.65 15.20
C GLY A 91 20.55 14.37 14.49
N PRO A 92 19.82 13.47 15.16
CA PRO A 92 19.34 12.25 14.53
C PRO A 92 18.30 12.59 13.44
N ARG A 93 18.47 11.97 12.27
CA ARG A 93 17.68 12.28 11.07
C ARG A 93 16.21 11.92 11.26
N GLN A 94 15.39 12.95 11.51
CA GLN A 94 13.94 12.91 11.40
C GLN A 94 13.54 12.60 9.95
N VAL A 95 12.53 11.75 9.75
CA VAL A 95 12.09 11.33 8.41
C VAL A 95 10.72 11.91 8.11
N LEU A 96 10.67 12.85 7.18
CA LEU A 96 9.42 13.37 6.62
C LEU A 96 8.99 12.52 5.42
N ALA A 97 7.79 11.95 5.51
CA ALA A 97 7.14 11.19 4.46
C ALA A 97 5.91 11.95 3.93
N VAL A 98 5.71 11.96 2.60
CA VAL A 98 4.50 12.52 1.98
C VAL A 98 3.67 11.40 1.36
N ASN A 99 2.45 11.21 1.85
CA ASN A 99 1.52 10.24 1.33
C ASN A 99 0.73 10.82 0.15
N LEU A 100 0.83 10.16 -1.00
CA LEU A 100 0.24 10.54 -2.28
C LEU A 100 -1.04 9.75 -2.50
N GLY A 101 -2.11 10.45 -2.90
CA GLY A 101 -3.39 9.86 -3.26
C GLY A 101 -3.92 10.40 -4.59
N LYS A 102 -4.79 9.62 -5.22
CA LYS A 102 -5.48 9.99 -6.46
C LYS A 102 -6.70 10.89 -6.19
N ASN A 103 -6.96 11.88 -7.05
CA ASN A 103 -8.21 12.64 -7.01
C ASN A 103 -9.40 11.73 -7.35
N LYS A 104 -10.56 12.01 -6.73
CA LYS A 104 -11.80 11.24 -6.97
C LYS A 104 -12.32 11.38 -8.41
N SER A 105 -11.98 12.47 -9.09
CA SER A 105 -12.37 12.77 -10.47
C SER A 105 -11.41 12.21 -11.54
N SER A 106 -10.24 11.70 -11.16
CA SER A 106 -9.31 11.05 -12.10
C SER A 106 -9.79 9.62 -12.42
N PRO A 107 -9.54 9.09 -13.63
CA PRO A 107 -9.92 7.72 -14.00
C PRO A 107 -9.45 6.67 -12.98
N PRO A 108 -10.19 5.56 -12.74
CA PRO A 108 -9.86 4.60 -11.68
C PRO A 108 -8.47 3.96 -11.81
N ASP A 109 -8.08 3.69 -13.05
CA ASP A 109 -6.85 3.08 -13.55
C ASP A 109 -5.67 4.07 -13.70
N SER A 110 -5.94 5.38 -13.81
CA SER A 110 -4.89 6.36 -14.10
C SER A 110 -3.87 6.53 -12.97
N ILE A 111 -2.61 6.24 -13.27
CA ILE A 111 -1.45 6.46 -12.38
C ILE A 111 -0.97 7.93 -12.32
N ALA A 112 -1.49 8.79 -13.20
CA ALA A 112 -0.95 10.13 -13.49
C ALA A 112 -0.89 11.06 -12.25
N ASP A 113 -1.84 10.92 -11.32
CA ASP A 113 -1.87 11.70 -10.08
C ASP A 113 -0.69 11.35 -9.14
N TYR A 114 -0.30 10.07 -9.10
CA TYR A 114 0.86 9.62 -8.33
C TYR A 114 2.15 10.15 -8.96
N LEU A 115 2.31 10.06 -10.29
CA LEU A 115 3.46 10.65 -11.01
C LEU A 115 3.57 12.17 -10.77
N ALA A 116 2.44 12.88 -10.79
CA ALA A 116 2.38 14.30 -10.46
C ALA A 116 2.75 14.59 -8.99
N GLY A 117 2.49 13.65 -8.07
CA GLY A 117 2.97 13.70 -6.68
C GLY A 117 4.47 13.48 -6.57
N VAL A 118 5.01 12.47 -7.26
CA VAL A 118 6.45 12.16 -7.29
C VAL A 118 7.26 13.33 -7.83
N ARG A 119 6.90 13.89 -8.99
CA ARG A 119 7.55 15.12 -9.52
C ARG A 119 7.58 16.28 -8.53
N LYS A 120 6.47 16.48 -7.82
CA LYS A 120 6.22 17.71 -7.05
C LYS A 120 6.83 17.64 -5.65
N PHE A 121 6.54 16.57 -4.90
CA PHE A 121 7.07 16.36 -3.56
C PHE A 121 8.45 15.72 -3.56
N GLY A 122 8.70 14.80 -4.50
CA GLY A 122 10.03 14.22 -4.69
C GLY A 122 11.09 15.23 -5.09
N ALA A 123 10.72 16.41 -5.59
CA ALA A 123 11.66 17.51 -5.79
C ALA A 123 12.01 18.29 -4.50
N GLN A 124 11.26 18.19 -3.38
CA GLN A 124 11.51 19.00 -2.17
C GLN A 124 12.58 18.36 -1.27
N PRO A 125 13.64 19.08 -0.83
CA PRO A 125 14.83 18.47 -0.21
C PRO A 125 14.53 17.78 1.13
N ASP A 126 13.60 18.31 1.91
CA ASP A 126 13.22 17.78 3.23
C ASP A 126 12.42 16.45 3.13
N VAL A 127 11.81 16.16 1.98
CA VAL A 127 11.00 14.96 1.77
C VAL A 127 11.92 13.76 1.54
N SER A 128 11.94 12.87 2.52
CA SER A 128 12.78 11.66 2.52
C SER A 128 12.06 10.42 1.98
N VAL A 129 10.72 10.39 2.07
CA VAL A 129 9.88 9.26 1.62
C VAL A 129 8.63 9.78 0.90
N LEU A 130 8.22 9.08 -0.16
CA LEU A 130 6.93 9.23 -0.82
C LEU A 130 6.14 7.94 -0.64
N VAL A 131 4.92 8.04 -0.12
CA VAL A 131 4.07 6.87 0.14
C VAL A 131 2.96 6.79 -0.91
N ILE A 132 2.91 5.69 -1.65
CA ILE A 132 1.91 5.42 -2.69
C ILE A 132 0.70 4.75 -2.04
N ASN A 133 -0.41 5.48 -1.92
CA ASN A 133 -1.60 4.99 -1.24
C ASN A 133 -2.67 4.47 -2.20
N VAL A 134 -2.74 3.15 -2.33
CA VAL A 134 -3.73 2.40 -3.12
C VAL A 134 -4.84 1.78 -2.26
N SER A 135 -4.81 1.98 -0.93
CA SER A 135 -5.48 1.09 0.02
C SER A 135 -6.68 1.69 0.75
N SER A 136 -6.98 2.98 0.54
CA SER A 136 -8.12 3.63 1.20
C SER A 136 -9.45 3.00 0.75
N PRO A 137 -10.32 2.53 1.68
CA PRO A 137 -11.66 2.04 1.33
C PRO A 137 -12.64 3.16 0.95
N ASN A 138 -12.21 4.43 1.07
CA ASN A 138 -13.09 5.60 1.04
C ASN A 138 -13.09 6.34 -0.31
N THR A 139 -12.30 5.85 -1.27
CA THR A 139 -12.21 6.33 -2.65
C THR A 139 -12.60 5.15 -3.55
N PRO A 140 -13.75 5.21 -4.26
CA PRO A 140 -14.23 4.10 -5.08
C PRO A 140 -13.19 3.63 -6.12
N GLY A 141 -13.09 2.32 -6.31
CA GLY A 141 -12.15 1.69 -7.25
C GLY A 141 -10.68 1.66 -6.80
N LEU A 142 -10.25 2.51 -5.85
CA LEU A 142 -8.84 2.69 -5.51
C LEU A 142 -8.12 1.38 -5.13
N ARG A 143 -8.77 0.52 -4.34
CA ARG A 143 -8.22 -0.77 -3.91
C ARG A 143 -8.00 -1.77 -5.05
N GLY A 144 -8.60 -1.56 -6.23
CA GLY A 144 -8.33 -2.33 -7.44
C GLY A 144 -6.92 -2.10 -8.00
N LEU A 145 -6.27 -0.99 -7.66
CA LEU A 145 -4.86 -0.74 -7.97
C LEU A 145 -3.88 -1.68 -7.21
N GLN A 146 -4.39 -2.56 -6.34
CA GLN A 146 -3.59 -3.63 -5.71
C GLN A 146 -3.60 -4.93 -6.53
N ASN A 147 -4.38 -5.02 -7.61
CA ASN A 147 -4.34 -6.13 -8.55
C ASN A 147 -3.01 -6.10 -9.31
N ARG A 148 -2.34 -7.26 -9.40
CA ARG A 148 -0.96 -7.42 -9.91
C ARG A 148 -0.56 -6.46 -11.05
N GLY A 149 -1.13 -6.61 -12.25
CA GLY A 149 -0.72 -5.80 -13.42
C GLY A 149 -0.93 -4.28 -13.27
N MET A 150 -1.99 -3.84 -12.59
CA MET A 150 -2.20 -2.41 -12.33
C MET A 150 -1.21 -1.87 -11.28
N LEU A 151 -0.81 -2.72 -10.34
CA LEU A 151 0.18 -2.39 -9.33
C LEU A 151 1.59 -2.34 -9.94
N GLU A 152 1.94 -3.28 -10.80
CA GLU A 152 3.20 -3.30 -11.57
C GLU A 152 3.35 -2.01 -12.39
N GLU A 153 2.37 -1.65 -13.22
CA GLU A 153 2.37 -0.40 -14.01
C GLU A 153 2.55 0.84 -13.12
N LEU A 154 1.78 0.92 -12.03
CA LEU A 154 1.86 2.03 -11.08
C LEU A 154 3.24 2.12 -10.42
N LEU A 155 3.79 1.00 -9.97
CA LEU A 155 5.05 0.97 -9.23
C LEU A 155 6.25 1.21 -10.14
N GLU A 156 6.29 0.64 -11.35
CA GLU A 156 7.30 0.97 -12.36
C GLU A 156 7.25 2.47 -12.69
N GLY A 157 6.05 3.00 -12.97
CA GLY A 157 5.85 4.41 -13.31
C GLY A 157 6.36 5.37 -12.24
N VAL A 158 6.00 5.17 -10.96
CA VAL A 158 6.44 6.05 -9.87
C VAL A 158 7.92 5.91 -9.55
N CYS A 159 8.51 4.73 -9.75
CA CYS A 159 9.93 4.49 -9.56
C CYS A 159 10.74 5.17 -10.67
N LYS A 160 10.36 5.00 -11.93
CA LYS A 160 10.93 5.71 -13.09
C LYS A 160 10.84 7.23 -12.94
N GLU A 161 9.71 7.73 -12.44
CA GLU A 161 9.51 9.16 -12.16
C GLU A 161 10.38 9.66 -10.99
N ARG A 162 10.59 8.84 -9.95
CA ARG A 162 11.55 9.14 -8.86
C ARG A 162 12.96 9.23 -9.43
N ASP A 163 13.36 8.24 -10.22
CA ASP A 163 14.75 8.07 -10.64
C ASP A 163 15.18 9.13 -11.68
N ALA A 164 14.21 9.76 -12.34
CA ALA A 164 14.40 10.95 -13.19
C ALA A 164 14.50 12.30 -12.43
N LEU A 165 14.35 12.33 -11.10
CA LEU A 165 14.38 13.59 -10.33
C LEU A 165 15.79 14.20 -10.29
N PRO A 166 15.94 15.53 -10.51
CA PRO A 166 17.25 16.20 -10.55
C PRO A 166 17.81 16.44 -9.12
N ARG A 167 18.22 15.37 -8.43
CA ARG A 167 18.75 15.41 -7.06
C ARG A 167 19.73 14.28 -6.78
N SER A 168 20.72 14.54 -5.94
CA SER A 168 21.74 13.55 -5.55
C SER A 168 21.26 12.49 -4.56
N THR A 169 20.22 12.77 -3.77
CA THR A 169 19.58 11.81 -2.85
C THR A 169 18.11 11.71 -3.17
N LEU A 170 17.74 10.64 -3.88
CA LEU A 170 16.37 10.32 -4.24
C LEU A 170 15.51 10.03 -2.98
N PRO A 171 14.24 10.46 -2.94
CA PRO A 171 13.32 10.05 -1.89
C PRO A 171 12.97 8.57 -2.05
N LYS A 172 12.68 7.88 -0.96
CA LYS A 172 12.27 6.46 -0.99
C LYS A 172 10.81 6.31 -1.40
N ILE A 173 10.47 5.38 -2.31
CA ILE A 173 9.08 5.01 -2.61
C ILE A 173 8.63 3.91 -1.66
N VAL A 174 7.50 4.09 -1.00
CA VAL A 174 6.90 3.09 -0.11
C VAL A 174 5.44 2.83 -0.49
N LEU A 175 5.05 1.58 -0.72
CA LEU A 175 3.67 1.21 -1.01
C LEU A 175 2.85 1.11 0.28
N LYS A 176 1.59 1.57 0.32
CA LYS A 176 0.69 1.38 1.48
C LYS A 176 -0.52 0.53 1.11
N ILE A 177 -0.64 -0.67 1.69
CA ILE A 177 -1.64 -1.68 1.32
C ILE A 177 -2.78 -1.84 2.34
N ALA A 178 -3.87 -2.46 1.90
CA ALA A 178 -5.03 -2.74 2.73
C ALA A 178 -4.85 -4.01 3.59
N PRO A 179 -5.51 -4.10 4.76
CA PRO A 179 -5.59 -5.34 5.55
C PRO A 179 -6.58 -6.35 4.98
N ASP A 180 -7.40 -5.94 4.02
CA ASP A 180 -8.51 -6.71 3.47
C ASP A 180 -8.09 -7.41 2.17
N LEU A 181 -7.05 -8.24 2.27
CA LEU A 181 -6.48 -9.04 1.18
C LEU A 181 -6.42 -10.50 1.62
N ASP A 182 -6.65 -11.43 0.69
CA ASP A 182 -6.35 -12.85 0.89
C ASP A 182 -4.87 -13.14 0.63
N GLU A 183 -4.44 -14.38 0.87
CA GLU A 183 -3.02 -14.75 0.80
C GLU A 183 -2.45 -14.73 -0.63
N LEU A 184 -3.29 -14.96 -1.65
CA LEU A 184 -2.88 -14.85 -3.06
C LEU A 184 -2.70 -13.38 -3.45
N ALA A 185 -3.64 -12.50 -3.08
CA ALA A 185 -3.49 -11.07 -3.32
C ALA A 185 -2.29 -10.44 -2.57
N ILE A 186 -1.90 -11.01 -1.41
CA ILE A 186 -0.67 -10.60 -0.71
C ILE A 186 0.59 -11.09 -1.45
N GLN A 187 0.54 -12.26 -2.08
CA GLN A 187 1.63 -12.77 -2.93
C GLN A 187 1.81 -11.93 -4.20
N ASP A 188 0.72 -11.60 -4.90
CA ASP A 188 0.73 -10.69 -6.06
C ASP A 188 1.33 -9.32 -5.71
N VAL A 189 0.92 -8.75 -4.57
CA VAL A 189 1.49 -7.49 -4.04
C VAL A 189 2.98 -7.63 -3.76
N ALA A 190 3.42 -8.76 -3.18
CA ALA A 190 4.83 -8.99 -2.88
C ALA A 190 5.66 -9.09 -4.16
N GLU A 191 5.14 -9.75 -5.20
CA GLU A 191 5.77 -9.91 -6.51
C GLU A 191 5.99 -8.57 -7.21
N ALA A 192 4.91 -7.78 -7.37
CA ALA A 192 4.98 -6.44 -7.92
C ALA A 192 5.97 -5.54 -7.16
N VAL A 193 6.09 -5.69 -5.83
CA VAL A 193 7.06 -4.96 -5.01
C VAL A 193 8.51 -5.43 -5.22
N ARG A 194 8.75 -6.73 -5.45
CA ARG A 194 10.11 -7.26 -5.74
C ARG A 194 10.63 -6.74 -7.09
N GLU A 195 9.76 -6.61 -8.08
CA GLU A 195 10.13 -6.33 -9.47
C GLU A 195 10.21 -4.83 -9.80
N SER A 196 9.52 -3.97 -9.06
CA SER A 196 9.34 -2.55 -9.41
C SER A 196 10.36 -1.56 -8.82
N GLY A 197 11.28 -1.99 -7.96
CA GLY A 197 12.24 -1.07 -7.31
C GLY A 197 11.64 -0.17 -6.22
N VAL A 198 10.56 -0.63 -5.58
CA VAL A 198 9.98 -0.01 -4.38
C VAL A 198 10.87 -0.26 -3.15
N ASP A 199 11.04 0.77 -2.32
CA ASP A 199 11.96 0.74 -1.18
C ASP A 199 11.35 0.21 0.13
N GLY A 200 10.05 -0.11 0.17
CA GLY A 200 9.38 -0.65 1.37
C GLY A 200 7.86 -0.71 1.26
N VAL A 201 7.21 -1.32 2.25
CA VAL A 201 5.74 -1.45 2.31
C VAL A 201 5.19 -1.08 3.69
N ILE A 202 4.10 -0.33 3.75
CA ILE A 202 3.32 -0.08 4.98
C ILE A 202 2.12 -1.03 5.03
N VAL A 203 2.07 -1.81 6.10
CA VAL A 203 1.00 -2.75 6.42
C VAL A 203 0.40 -2.37 7.79
N SER A 204 -0.77 -1.76 7.87
CA SER A 204 -1.78 -1.58 6.83
C SER A 204 -2.59 -0.28 6.97
N ASN A 205 -3.47 -0.04 5.99
CA ASN A 205 -4.53 0.96 6.05
C ASN A 205 -5.73 0.48 6.90
N THR A 206 -6.81 1.24 6.98
CA THR A 206 -8.04 0.86 7.70
C THR A 206 -8.76 -0.34 7.06
N THR A 207 -9.43 -1.17 7.87
CA THR A 207 -10.23 -2.33 7.39
C THR A 207 -11.70 -2.00 7.10
N ILE A 208 -12.31 -2.67 6.13
CA ILE A 208 -13.78 -2.66 5.93
C ILE A 208 -14.51 -3.72 6.78
N GLN A 209 -13.77 -4.66 7.38
CA GLN A 209 -14.34 -5.70 8.23
C GLN A 209 -14.91 -5.09 9.51
N ARG A 210 -15.87 -5.80 10.10
CA ARG A 210 -16.48 -5.48 11.39
C ARG A 210 -16.38 -6.72 12.28
N PRO A 211 -15.34 -6.85 13.12
CA PRO A 211 -15.32 -7.85 14.17
C PRO A 211 -16.39 -7.52 15.22
N ASN A 212 -16.43 -8.25 16.34
CA ASN A 212 -17.39 -8.05 17.42
C ASN A 212 -17.15 -6.73 18.18
N LEU A 213 -17.54 -5.61 17.56
CA LEU A 213 -17.51 -4.26 18.11
C LEU A 213 -18.71 -4.02 19.04
N LYS A 214 -18.49 -3.25 20.09
CA LYS A 214 -19.50 -2.92 21.12
C LYS A 214 -20.23 -1.61 20.84
N SER A 215 -19.55 -0.66 20.21
CA SER A 215 -20.06 0.70 20.07
C SER A 215 -21.31 0.79 19.18
N GLY A 216 -22.24 1.69 19.51
CA GLY A 216 -23.44 1.93 18.70
C GLY A 216 -23.14 2.40 17.27
N SER A 217 -21.93 2.92 17.02
CA SER A 217 -21.47 3.32 15.67
C SER A 217 -20.83 2.17 14.87
N ALA A 218 -20.82 0.93 15.36
CA ALA A 218 -20.13 -0.20 14.73
C ALA A 218 -20.53 -0.46 13.26
N GLN A 219 -21.79 -0.18 12.90
CA GLN A 219 -22.33 -0.41 11.55
C GLN A 219 -22.06 0.74 10.56
N GLU A 220 -21.33 1.78 10.97
CA GLU A 220 -21.02 2.91 10.09
C GLU A 220 -20.13 2.49 8.91
N ILE A 221 -20.44 3.02 7.72
CA ILE A 221 -19.68 2.72 6.49
C ILE A 221 -18.32 3.42 6.50
N GLY A 222 -17.26 2.70 6.11
CA GLY A 222 -15.92 3.24 5.93
C GLY A 222 -14.84 2.32 6.50
N GLY A 223 -13.65 2.88 6.67
CA GLY A 223 -12.50 2.19 7.25
C GLY A 223 -12.48 2.24 8.78
N LEU A 224 -12.46 1.08 9.42
CA LEU A 224 -12.22 0.86 10.85
C LEU A 224 -10.71 0.91 11.16
N SER A 225 -10.38 1.50 12.30
CA SER A 225 -9.03 1.65 12.87
C SER A 225 -9.08 1.59 14.39
N GLY A 226 -7.94 1.41 15.06
CA GLY A 226 -7.85 1.15 16.51
C GLY A 226 -7.57 -0.32 16.80
N PRO A 227 -7.53 -0.75 18.08
CA PRO A 227 -7.15 -2.11 18.48
C PRO A 227 -7.85 -3.25 17.71
N PRO A 228 -9.13 -3.16 17.29
CA PRO A 228 -9.76 -4.19 16.46
C PRO A 228 -9.08 -4.49 15.11
N LEU A 229 -8.23 -3.58 14.61
CA LEU A 229 -7.45 -3.73 13.37
C LEU A 229 -6.09 -4.44 13.59
N LEU A 230 -5.62 -4.55 14.84
CA LEU A 230 -4.32 -5.16 15.18
C LEU A 230 -4.13 -6.58 14.61
N PRO A 231 -5.03 -7.57 14.86
CA PRO A 231 -4.83 -8.94 14.39
C PRO A 231 -4.83 -9.06 12.85
N LEU A 232 -5.64 -8.25 12.16
CA LEU A 232 -5.69 -8.23 10.69
C LEU A 232 -4.38 -7.67 10.10
N SER A 233 -3.87 -6.58 10.67
CA SER A 233 -2.61 -5.96 10.24
C SER A 233 -1.42 -6.89 10.47
N LEU A 234 -1.36 -7.56 11.63
CA LEU A 234 -0.33 -8.56 11.93
C LEU A 234 -0.45 -9.81 11.04
N LYS A 235 -1.66 -10.26 10.65
CA LYS A 235 -1.82 -11.35 9.68
C LYS A 235 -1.19 -10.97 8.34
N VAL A 236 -1.62 -9.85 7.75
CA VAL A 236 -1.11 -9.42 6.43
C VAL A 236 0.39 -9.19 6.48
N LEU A 237 0.93 -8.62 7.55
CA LEU A 237 2.35 -8.35 7.67
C LEU A 237 3.19 -9.63 7.72
N LYS A 238 2.77 -10.66 8.47
CA LYS A 238 3.46 -11.96 8.55
C LYS A 238 3.48 -12.68 7.19
N VAL A 239 2.35 -12.68 6.48
CA VAL A 239 2.27 -13.27 5.12
C VAL A 239 3.17 -12.48 4.16
N LEU A 240 3.06 -11.15 4.13
CA LEU A 240 3.89 -10.31 3.25
C LEU A 240 5.39 -10.47 3.54
N ARG A 241 5.79 -10.58 4.82
CA ARG A 241 7.19 -10.78 5.21
C ARG A 241 7.78 -12.05 4.59
N ALA A 242 6.98 -13.12 4.51
CA ALA A 242 7.34 -14.41 3.89
C ALA A 242 7.51 -14.37 2.36
N HIS A 243 6.99 -13.33 1.71
CA HIS A 243 7.07 -13.16 0.25
C HIS A 243 7.95 -11.98 -0.20
N LEU A 244 8.51 -11.20 0.75
CA LEU A 244 9.44 -10.10 0.47
C LEU A 244 10.88 -10.44 0.92
N PRO A 245 11.92 -10.09 0.14
CA PRO A 245 13.31 -10.27 0.51
C PRO A 245 13.73 -9.39 1.68
N ALA A 246 14.76 -9.81 2.41
CA ALA A 246 15.24 -9.16 3.63
C ALA A 246 15.58 -7.66 3.46
N GLY A 247 16.02 -7.25 2.26
CA GLY A 247 16.35 -5.86 1.93
C GLY A 247 15.14 -4.92 1.80
N ILE A 248 13.91 -5.43 1.72
CA ILE A 248 12.69 -4.61 1.64
C ILE A 248 12.08 -4.50 3.05
N PRO A 249 12.17 -3.33 3.73
CA PRO A 249 11.58 -3.12 5.04
C PRO A 249 10.05 -3.08 4.97
N ILE A 250 9.41 -3.63 6.00
CA ILE A 250 7.98 -3.49 6.21
C ILE A 250 7.74 -2.56 7.40
N ILE A 251 6.73 -1.72 7.30
CA ILE A 251 6.34 -0.74 8.29
C ILE A 251 4.98 -1.14 8.86
N GLY A 252 4.92 -1.35 10.17
CA GLY A 252 3.69 -1.72 10.86
C GLY A 252 2.75 -0.54 11.08
N CYS A 253 1.46 -0.72 10.82
CA CYS A 253 0.42 0.28 11.05
C CYS A 253 -0.92 -0.43 11.31
N GLY A 254 -1.68 0.06 12.30
CA GLY A 254 -3.01 -0.46 12.62
C GLY A 254 -3.08 -1.15 13.99
N GLY A 255 -3.90 -0.60 14.87
CA GLY A 255 -4.20 -1.17 16.19
C GLY A 255 -3.13 -1.05 17.27
N ILE A 256 -1.95 -0.54 16.95
CA ILE A 256 -0.87 -0.31 17.92
C ILE A 256 -1.29 0.75 18.94
N SER A 257 -1.29 0.36 20.21
CA SER A 257 -1.73 1.16 21.38
C SER A 257 -0.75 1.13 22.56
N SER A 258 0.17 0.15 22.55
CA SER A 258 1.17 -0.10 23.59
C SER A 258 2.56 -0.44 23.01
N GLY A 259 3.58 -0.41 23.86
CA GLY A 259 4.92 -0.94 23.55
C GLY A 259 4.93 -2.46 23.30
N ALA A 260 4.00 -3.21 23.87
CA ALA A 260 3.84 -4.64 23.60
C ALA A 260 3.33 -4.88 22.17
N ASP A 261 2.34 -4.13 21.70
CA ASP A 261 1.86 -4.19 20.32
C ASP A 261 2.98 -3.85 19.33
N ALA A 262 3.79 -2.83 19.64
CA ALA A 262 4.95 -2.46 18.85
C ALA A 262 5.98 -3.60 18.74
N LEU A 263 6.20 -4.34 19.83
CA LEU A 263 7.07 -5.51 19.86
C LEU A 263 6.49 -6.71 19.08
N GLU A 264 5.17 -6.89 19.05
CA GLU A 264 4.55 -7.91 18.18
C GLU A 264 4.78 -7.60 16.69
N PHE A 265 4.71 -6.34 16.31
CA PHE A 265 5.08 -5.90 14.95
C PHE A 265 6.55 -6.16 14.64
N ALA A 266 7.48 -5.88 15.56
CA ALA A 266 8.91 -6.21 15.37
C ALA A 266 9.14 -7.72 15.17
N ARG A 267 8.51 -8.56 16.00
CA ARG A 267 8.59 -10.04 15.91
C ARG A 267 8.01 -10.62 14.61
N ALA A 268 7.13 -9.87 13.95
CA ALA A 268 6.59 -10.19 12.64
C ALA A 268 7.43 -9.63 11.47
N GLY A 269 8.56 -8.95 11.76
CA GLY A 269 9.48 -8.42 10.75
C GLY A 269 9.22 -6.97 10.33
N ALA A 270 8.48 -6.19 11.13
CA ALA A 270 8.31 -4.75 10.90
C ALA A 270 9.55 -3.96 11.37
N SER A 271 10.21 -3.24 10.47
CA SER A 271 11.40 -2.43 10.75
C SER A 271 11.08 -1.12 11.49
N SER A 272 9.84 -0.63 11.38
CA SER A 272 9.33 0.53 12.11
C SER A 272 7.80 0.45 12.23
N ILE A 273 7.18 1.35 13.01
CA ILE A 273 5.74 1.38 13.24
C ILE A 273 5.13 2.79 13.12
N GLN A 274 3.82 2.84 12.86
CA GLN A 274 3.01 4.05 12.83
C GLN A 274 1.86 4.02 13.82
N LEU A 275 1.61 5.16 14.45
CA LEU A 275 0.49 5.42 15.34
C LEU A 275 -0.54 6.34 14.68
N TYR A 276 -1.82 6.12 15.00
CA TYR A 276 -2.91 7.07 14.71
C TYR A 276 -3.96 7.03 15.82
N THR A 277 -4.78 5.98 15.88
CA THR A 277 -5.98 5.95 16.75
C THR A 277 -5.62 6.14 18.22
N ALA A 278 -4.58 5.45 18.70
CA ALA A 278 -4.05 5.61 20.05
C ALA A 278 -3.60 7.06 20.34
N PHE A 279 -3.00 7.75 19.37
CA PHE A 279 -2.61 9.17 19.53
C PHE A 279 -3.84 10.10 19.58
N GLY A 280 -4.88 9.80 18.81
CA GLY A 280 -6.16 10.52 18.86
C GLY A 280 -6.91 10.35 20.19
N TYR A 281 -6.79 9.18 20.84
CA TYR A 281 -7.42 8.87 22.12
C TYR A 281 -6.59 9.31 23.34
N SER A 282 -5.32 8.91 23.40
CA SER A 282 -4.42 9.14 24.54
C SER A 282 -3.64 10.47 24.46
N GLY A 283 -3.75 11.21 23.35
CA GLY A 283 -3.22 12.57 23.20
C GLY A 283 -1.70 12.66 23.13
N VAL A 284 -1.18 13.85 23.45
CA VAL A 284 0.23 14.25 23.18
C VAL A 284 1.30 13.35 23.80
N GLY A 285 1.01 12.69 24.92
CA GLY A 285 1.96 11.79 25.59
C GLY A 285 2.15 10.42 24.91
N THR A 286 1.32 10.06 23.92
CA THR A 286 1.26 8.70 23.37
C THR A 286 2.59 8.21 22.77
N ALA A 287 3.26 9.06 21.98
CA ALA A 287 4.51 8.68 21.34
C ALA A 287 5.61 8.39 22.38
N ARG A 288 5.71 9.21 23.43
CA ARG A 288 6.64 8.99 24.54
C ARG A 288 6.30 7.72 25.32
N ARG A 289 5.02 7.56 25.71
CA ARG A 289 4.54 6.38 26.46
C ARG A 289 4.89 5.07 25.76
N ILE A 290 4.56 4.94 24.46
CA ILE A 290 4.83 3.70 23.71
C ILE A 290 6.33 3.44 23.53
N LYS A 291 7.16 4.49 23.40
CA LYS A 291 8.63 4.34 23.39
C LYS A 291 9.18 3.86 24.73
N ASP A 292 8.66 4.36 25.85
CA ASP A 292 9.07 3.93 27.19
C ASP A 292 8.66 2.48 27.45
N GLU A 293 7.39 2.14 27.21
CA GLU A 293 6.87 0.76 27.32
C GLU A 293 7.67 -0.23 26.46
N LEU A 294 7.97 0.13 25.20
CA LEU A 294 8.78 -0.70 24.31
C LEU A 294 10.21 -0.84 24.82
N SER A 295 10.81 0.24 25.34
CA SER A 295 12.16 0.22 25.90
C SER A 295 12.24 -0.69 27.13
N ASP A 296 11.22 -0.72 27.97
CA ASP A 296 11.18 -1.57 29.16
C ASP A 296 10.93 -3.04 28.81
N GLU A 297 10.09 -3.34 27.82
CA GLU A 297 9.96 -4.70 27.27
C GLU A 297 11.27 -5.22 26.64
N LEU A 298 11.98 -4.38 25.89
CA LEU A 298 13.28 -4.74 25.29
C LEU A 298 14.36 -5.00 26.36
N LYS A 299 14.43 -4.17 27.41
CA LYS A 299 15.30 -4.42 28.58
C LYS A 299 14.94 -5.72 29.29
N ARG A 300 13.65 -5.99 29.52
CA ARG A 300 13.15 -7.21 30.16
C ARG A 300 13.52 -8.48 29.38
N LEU A 301 13.61 -8.38 28.07
CA LEU A 301 14.05 -9.45 27.16
C LEU A 301 15.56 -9.47 26.91
N ASN A 302 16.32 -8.53 27.48
CA ASN A 302 17.76 -8.35 27.27
C ASN A 302 18.15 -8.30 25.78
N THR A 303 17.41 -7.50 25.00
CA THR A 303 17.58 -7.38 23.54
C THR A 303 17.34 -5.96 23.05
N THR A 304 17.61 -5.69 21.77
CA THR A 304 17.32 -4.41 21.10
C THR A 304 16.22 -4.56 20.06
N TRP A 305 15.65 -3.44 19.59
CA TRP A 305 14.67 -3.44 18.50
C TRP A 305 15.25 -4.11 17.25
N GLU A 306 16.47 -3.71 16.88
CA GLU A 306 17.21 -4.21 15.74
C GLU A 306 17.41 -5.72 15.82
N GLN A 307 17.82 -6.25 16.97
CA GLN A 307 18.01 -7.70 17.15
C GLN A 307 16.70 -8.50 16.99
N VAL A 308 15.56 -7.97 17.47
CA VAL A 308 14.25 -8.62 17.30
C VAL A 308 13.82 -8.61 15.84
N VAL A 309 13.97 -7.47 15.17
CA VAL A 309 13.61 -7.30 13.75
C VAL A 309 14.53 -8.12 12.85
N ASP A 310 15.84 -8.08 13.03
CA ASP A 310 16.82 -8.85 12.26
C ASP A 310 16.61 -10.35 12.46
N GLY A 311 16.29 -10.78 13.68
CA GLY A 311 15.92 -12.17 13.98
C GLY A 311 14.64 -12.61 13.25
N ALA A 312 13.61 -11.76 13.23
CA ALA A 312 12.38 -12.01 12.48
C ALA A 312 12.63 -12.04 10.96
N ILE A 313 13.31 -11.03 10.41
CA ILE A 313 13.65 -10.96 8.98
C ILE A 313 14.50 -12.17 8.56
N LYS A 314 15.54 -12.53 9.33
CA LYS A 314 16.39 -13.70 9.01
C LYS A 314 15.65 -15.04 9.03
N SER A 315 14.60 -15.17 9.85
CA SER A 315 13.83 -16.41 9.97
C SER A 315 12.58 -16.46 9.08
N GLN A 316 12.13 -15.32 8.55
CA GLN A 316 10.84 -15.20 7.85
C GLN A 316 10.97 -14.63 6.43
N ALA A 317 12.03 -13.91 6.07
CA ALA A 317 12.09 -13.24 4.77
C ALA A 317 12.19 -14.23 3.60
N TRP A 318 11.60 -13.85 2.47
CA TRP A 318 11.70 -14.60 1.23
C TRP A 318 13.15 -14.71 0.76
N VAL A 319 13.56 -15.93 0.42
CA VAL A 319 14.83 -16.23 -0.24
C VAL A 319 14.50 -16.66 -1.66
N LYS A 320 15.18 -16.07 -2.64
CA LYS A 320 15.03 -16.44 -4.05
C LYS A 320 15.41 -17.92 -4.23
N PRO A 321 14.53 -18.77 -4.81
CA PRO A 321 14.86 -20.17 -5.06
C PRO A 321 16.15 -20.32 -5.89
N GLU A 322 16.92 -21.37 -5.61
CA GLU A 322 18.05 -21.76 -6.45
C GLU A 322 17.53 -22.10 -7.87
N GLY A 323 18.30 -21.78 -8.91
CA GLY A 323 17.87 -21.86 -10.31
C GLY A 323 17.04 -20.67 -10.82
N GLN A 324 16.18 -20.04 -9.99
CA GLN A 324 15.34 -18.91 -10.41
C GLN A 324 16.17 -17.72 -10.94
N LYS A 325 17.42 -17.56 -10.47
CA LYS A 325 18.31 -16.52 -11.00
C LYS A 325 18.57 -16.68 -12.51
N ALA A 326 18.82 -17.89 -12.99
CA ALA A 326 19.09 -18.16 -14.41
C ALA A 326 17.82 -17.98 -15.27
N LEU A 327 16.64 -18.27 -14.71
CA LEU A 327 15.35 -18.01 -15.36
C LEU A 327 15.12 -16.51 -15.53
N ASP A 328 15.27 -15.72 -14.47
CA ASP A 328 15.09 -14.26 -14.53
C ASP A 328 16.12 -13.57 -15.45
N GLU A 329 17.37 -14.05 -15.46
CA GLU A 329 18.41 -13.57 -16.39
C GLU A 329 18.03 -13.88 -17.84
N GLY A 330 17.52 -15.09 -18.14
CA GLY A 330 17.01 -15.45 -19.45
C GLY A 330 15.74 -14.69 -19.87
N GLU A 331 14.83 -14.39 -18.93
CA GLU A 331 13.66 -13.55 -19.22
C GLU A 331 14.07 -12.10 -19.53
N GLN A 332 15.03 -11.54 -18.80
CA GLN A 332 15.54 -10.19 -19.09
C GLN A 332 16.24 -10.14 -20.45
N GLU A 333 17.04 -11.15 -20.82
CA GLU A 333 17.64 -11.24 -22.16
C GLU A 333 16.55 -11.28 -23.26
N LEU A 334 15.46 -12.03 -23.05
CA LEU A 334 14.32 -12.07 -23.98
C LEU A 334 13.59 -10.73 -24.07
N ARG A 335 13.37 -10.03 -22.94
CA ARG A 335 12.76 -8.69 -22.92
C ARG A 335 13.64 -7.68 -23.67
N ASP A 336 14.94 -7.66 -23.41
CA ASP A 336 15.89 -6.78 -24.09
C ASP A 336 15.94 -7.04 -25.60
N MET A 337 15.90 -8.32 -26.02
CA MET A 337 15.83 -8.71 -27.44
C MET A 337 14.55 -8.22 -28.11
N LEU A 338 13.38 -8.37 -27.46
CA LEU A 338 12.11 -7.88 -27.96
C LEU A 338 12.10 -6.35 -28.08
N ASP A 339 12.71 -5.65 -27.11
CA ASP A 339 12.79 -4.18 -27.08
C ASP A 339 13.69 -3.63 -28.21
N VAL A 340 14.78 -4.35 -28.54
CA VAL A 340 15.61 -4.08 -29.73
C VAL A 340 14.84 -4.35 -31.02
N LEU A 341 14.12 -5.48 -31.11
CA LEU A 341 13.33 -5.83 -32.29
C LEU A 341 12.23 -4.80 -32.57
N GLY A 342 11.52 -4.35 -31.53
CA GLY A 342 10.50 -3.31 -31.62
C GLY A 342 11.06 -1.97 -32.11
N LYS A 343 12.24 -1.57 -31.65
CA LYS A 343 12.94 -0.37 -32.14
C LYS A 343 13.38 -0.49 -33.59
N GLN A 344 13.80 -1.68 -34.02
CA GLN A 344 14.16 -1.94 -35.43
C GLN A 344 12.93 -1.89 -36.35
N LEU A 345 11.81 -2.51 -35.94
CA LEU A 345 10.55 -2.48 -36.68
C LEU A 345 9.98 -1.06 -36.79
N ALA A 346 9.99 -0.29 -35.70
CA ALA A 346 9.58 1.11 -35.70
C ALA A 346 10.48 1.99 -36.59
N ALA A 347 11.77 1.69 -36.69
CA ALA A 347 12.68 2.39 -37.59
C ALA A 347 12.43 2.06 -39.08
N THR A 348 11.98 0.84 -39.40
CA THR A 348 11.64 0.46 -40.79
C THR A 348 10.32 1.03 -41.29
N ASP A 349 9.36 1.34 -40.42
CA ASP A 349 8.10 1.99 -40.82
C ASP A 349 8.29 3.48 -41.19
N ASP A 350 9.31 4.14 -40.65
CA ASP A 350 9.63 5.56 -40.93
C ASP A 350 10.57 5.74 -42.15
N SER A 351 11.13 4.65 -42.69
CA SER A 351 11.97 4.64 -43.90
C SER A 351 11.37 3.74 -44.99
N GLY A 352 10.61 4.34 -45.89
CA GLY A 352 9.89 3.62 -46.94
C GLY A 352 10.79 2.72 -47.81
N THR A 353 10.46 1.43 -47.81
CA THR A 353 10.91 0.37 -48.75
C THR A 353 12.41 0.34 -49.07
N ASP A 354 13.17 -0.46 -48.33
CA ASP A 354 14.34 -1.15 -48.89
C ASP A 354 14.50 -2.57 -48.32
N THR A 355 14.91 -3.51 -49.16
CA THR A 355 14.98 -4.95 -48.81
C THR A 355 16.17 -5.27 -47.91
N LEU A 356 15.90 -5.87 -46.74
CA LEU A 356 16.94 -6.30 -45.80
C LEU A 356 17.66 -7.58 -46.27
N GLU A 357 18.91 -7.44 -46.72
CA GLU A 357 19.87 -8.54 -46.71
C GLU A 357 20.30 -8.85 -45.26
N LEU A 358 19.98 -10.05 -44.78
CA LEU A 358 20.42 -10.56 -43.48
C LEU A 358 21.95 -10.77 -43.47
N LYS A 359 22.69 -9.95 -42.71
CA LYS A 359 24.12 -10.18 -42.45
C LYS A 359 24.30 -11.29 -41.41
N ASP A 360 24.82 -12.44 -41.84
CA ASP A 360 25.09 -13.66 -41.05
C ASP A 360 26.23 -13.47 -40.02
N ASN A 361 26.01 -12.62 -39.00
CA ASN A 361 27.03 -12.36 -37.97
C ASN A 361 26.50 -12.25 -36.53
N THR A 362 25.26 -12.66 -36.28
CA THR A 362 24.69 -12.85 -34.93
C THR A 362 24.00 -14.20 -34.82
N ARG A 363 24.77 -15.28 -34.84
CA ARG A 363 24.29 -16.57 -34.31
C ARG A 363 24.21 -16.43 -32.78
N PRO A 364 23.11 -16.87 -32.14
CA PRO A 364 23.01 -16.84 -30.69
C PRO A 364 24.20 -17.57 -30.05
N LYS A 365 24.70 -17.06 -28.91
CA LYS A 365 25.52 -17.89 -28.04
C LYS A 365 24.62 -19.04 -27.55
N GLU A 366 25.13 -20.26 -27.63
CA GLU A 366 24.42 -21.43 -27.14
C GLU A 366 24.29 -21.32 -25.61
N LEU A 367 23.06 -21.09 -25.13
CA LEU A 367 22.74 -20.96 -23.70
C LEU A 367 23.05 -22.29 -23.00
N GLN A 368 24.12 -22.31 -22.21
CA GLN A 368 24.52 -23.48 -21.44
C GLN A 368 23.70 -23.59 -20.15
N PHE A 369 22.47 -24.09 -20.29
CA PHE A 369 21.67 -24.54 -19.15
C PHE A 369 22.33 -25.75 -18.46
N ASP A 370 22.29 -25.77 -17.13
CA ASP A 370 22.60 -26.95 -16.33
C ASP A 370 21.57 -28.08 -16.52
N ASP A 371 21.90 -29.28 -16.07
CA ASP A 371 21.09 -30.48 -16.30
C ASP A 371 19.69 -30.41 -15.64
N GLU A 372 19.55 -29.66 -14.54
CA GLU A 372 18.27 -29.48 -13.84
C GLU A 372 17.37 -28.49 -14.57
N THR A 373 17.93 -27.37 -15.04
CA THR A 373 17.23 -26.38 -15.87
C THR A 373 16.78 -26.98 -17.20
N ARG A 374 17.63 -27.81 -17.85
CA ARG A 374 17.23 -28.57 -19.06
C ARG A 374 16.07 -29.51 -18.79
N ARG A 375 16.10 -30.22 -17.65
CA ARG A 375 15.05 -31.16 -17.25
C ARG A 375 13.73 -30.44 -16.99
N ILE A 376 13.75 -29.28 -16.36
CA ILE A 376 12.56 -28.44 -16.13
C ILE A 376 12.00 -27.94 -17.46
N ALA A 377 12.84 -27.44 -18.37
CA ALA A 377 12.44 -27.00 -19.70
C ALA A 377 11.78 -28.14 -20.52
N GLN A 378 12.39 -29.34 -20.52
CA GLN A 378 11.83 -30.52 -21.19
C GLN A 378 10.49 -30.98 -20.58
N LEU A 379 10.31 -30.87 -19.26
CA LEU A 379 9.04 -31.18 -18.60
C LEU A 379 7.95 -30.16 -18.95
N ALA A 380 8.29 -28.87 -19.04
CA ALA A 380 7.37 -27.82 -19.48
C ALA A 380 6.97 -27.99 -20.95
N GLU A 381 7.94 -28.28 -21.83
CA GLU A 381 7.71 -28.53 -23.26
C GLU A 381 6.84 -29.80 -23.48
N ALA A 382 7.08 -30.87 -22.70
CA ALA A 382 6.24 -32.08 -22.72
C ALA A 382 4.80 -31.80 -22.25
N ALA A 383 4.61 -30.95 -21.24
CA ALA A 383 3.29 -30.56 -20.75
C ALA A 383 2.52 -29.66 -21.76
N LEU A 384 3.25 -28.78 -22.46
CA LEU A 384 2.68 -27.90 -23.49
C LEU A 384 2.35 -28.65 -24.80
N THR A 385 3.09 -29.72 -25.12
CA THR A 385 2.85 -30.55 -26.31
C THR A 385 1.85 -31.68 -26.08
N SER A 386 1.53 -32.03 -24.83
CA SER A 386 0.47 -33.00 -24.52
C SER A 386 -0.92 -32.38 -24.71
N GLN A 387 -1.52 -32.55 -25.90
CA GLN A 387 -2.97 -32.37 -26.06
C GLN A 387 -3.74 -33.38 -25.18
N PRO A 388 -4.89 -32.99 -24.61
CA PRO A 388 -5.68 -33.89 -23.78
C PRO A 388 -6.20 -35.07 -24.62
N ARG A 389 -5.84 -36.29 -24.22
CA ARG A 389 -6.47 -37.50 -24.77
C ARG A 389 -7.93 -37.53 -24.33
N GLY A 390 -8.83 -37.20 -25.25
CA GLY A 390 -10.22 -37.59 -25.13
C GLY A 390 -10.37 -39.06 -25.51
N ASP A 391 -10.78 -39.88 -24.54
CA ASP A 391 -11.62 -41.06 -24.78
C ASP A 391 -12.59 -41.16 -23.60
N GLY A 392 -13.85 -41.44 -23.91
CA GLY A 392 -14.92 -41.33 -22.91
C GLY A 392 -15.15 -42.62 -22.15
N GLU A 393 -15.15 -42.53 -20.82
CA GLU A 393 -15.98 -43.39 -19.97
C GLU A 393 -16.89 -42.54 -19.09
N SER A 394 -18.11 -43.03 -18.93
CA SER A 394 -19.22 -42.33 -18.28
C SER A 394 -19.06 -42.24 -16.77
N VAL A 395 -19.14 -41.03 -16.22
CA VAL A 395 -19.38 -40.80 -14.78
C VAL A 395 -20.75 -40.15 -14.60
N GLU A 396 -21.61 -40.79 -13.80
CA GLU A 396 -23.00 -40.40 -13.59
C GLU A 396 -23.11 -39.00 -12.97
N ARG A 397 -24.02 -38.17 -13.50
CA ARG A 397 -24.40 -36.91 -12.85
C ARG A 397 -25.48 -37.19 -11.79
N LEU A 398 -25.10 -37.11 -10.53
CA LEU A 398 -26.06 -36.94 -9.42
C LEU A 398 -26.85 -35.63 -9.61
N PRO A 399 -28.19 -35.64 -9.48
CA PRO A 399 -29.01 -34.45 -9.70
C PRO A 399 -29.06 -33.58 -8.45
N HIS A 400 -28.50 -32.37 -8.51
CA HIS A 400 -28.72 -31.35 -7.48
C HIS A 400 -29.73 -30.26 -7.92
N ALA A 401 -30.81 -30.21 -7.16
CA ALA A 401 -31.66 -29.05 -6.82
C ALA A 401 -31.91 -27.97 -7.89
N GLN A 402 -33.18 -27.87 -8.29
CA GLN A 402 -33.74 -26.79 -9.11
C GLN A 402 -33.53 -25.40 -8.45
N GLN A 403 -33.05 -24.43 -9.23
CA GLN A 403 -33.43 -23.03 -9.05
C GLN A 403 -34.68 -22.75 -9.91
N PRO A 404 -35.77 -22.17 -9.36
CA PRO A 404 -36.87 -21.68 -10.17
C PRO A 404 -36.58 -20.25 -10.65
N ALA A 405 -36.58 -20.06 -11.97
CA ALA A 405 -36.63 -18.73 -12.58
C ALA A 405 -38.09 -18.33 -12.89
N HIS A 406 -38.35 -17.03 -12.76
CA HIS A 406 -39.52 -16.23 -13.20
C HIS A 406 -40.76 -16.90 -13.81
N GLY A 407 -41.93 -16.52 -13.28
CA GLY A 407 -43.20 -16.42 -14.01
C GLY A 407 -43.77 -15.01 -13.86
N ILE A 408 -44.20 -14.39 -14.97
CA ILE A 408 -44.91 -13.11 -15.02
C ILE A 408 -46.36 -13.39 -15.40
N GLU A 409 -47.31 -12.88 -14.60
CA GLU A 409 -48.73 -12.56 -14.86
C GLU A 409 -49.39 -12.48 -13.46
N GLY A 410 -50.21 -11.52 -13.06
CA GLY A 410 -50.82 -10.38 -13.77
C GLY A 410 -52.14 -10.04 -13.06
N SER A 411 -52.21 -8.93 -12.31
CA SER A 411 -53.47 -8.26 -11.88
C SER A 411 -53.21 -7.05 -10.97
N GLU A 412 -53.63 -5.87 -11.41
CA GLU A 412 -54.03 -4.76 -10.53
C GLU A 412 -55.40 -5.09 -9.89
N PRO A 413 -55.75 -4.58 -8.68
CA PRO A 413 -56.29 -3.21 -8.60
C PRO A 413 -55.92 -2.36 -7.36
N SER A 414 -55.76 -1.06 -7.61
CA SER A 414 -56.07 0.09 -6.74
C SER A 414 -56.34 -0.12 -5.24
N ASN A 415 -55.55 0.54 -4.37
CA ASN A 415 -56.05 1.66 -3.53
C ASN A 415 -54.98 2.31 -2.63
N GLN A 416 -54.86 3.63 -2.74
CA GLN A 416 -54.48 4.57 -1.68
C GLN A 416 -55.25 5.89 -1.93
N PRO A 417 -55.41 6.80 -0.95
CA PRO A 417 -54.97 6.73 0.45
C PRO A 417 -56.12 6.91 1.45
N ARG A 418 -55.86 6.68 2.75
CA ARG A 418 -56.56 7.40 3.82
C ARG A 418 -55.55 8.08 4.75
N LEU A 419 -55.70 9.40 4.80
CA LEU A 419 -55.23 10.26 5.88
C LEU A 419 -55.89 9.82 7.19
N ASP A 420 -55.20 10.01 8.30
CA ASP A 420 -55.89 10.48 9.50
C ASP A 420 -55.05 11.48 10.30
N LYS A 421 -55.71 12.37 11.05
CA LYS A 421 -55.12 13.54 11.71
C LYS A 421 -55.33 13.49 13.24
N GLY A 422 -54.29 13.82 13.99
CA GLY A 422 -54.31 14.17 15.42
C GLY A 422 -52.87 14.30 15.94
N ALA A 423 -52.33 15.40 16.48
CA ALA A 423 -52.89 16.43 17.36
C ALA A 423 -53.39 15.76 18.66
N LEU A 424 -52.76 15.79 19.84
CA LEU A 424 -52.06 16.83 20.65
C LEU A 424 -51.12 16.11 21.69
N GLU A 425 -50.20 16.68 22.49
CA GLU A 425 -49.65 18.04 22.68
C GLU A 425 -48.25 18.05 23.40
N ARG A 426 -47.77 19.25 23.77
CA ARG A 426 -46.71 19.68 24.70
C ARG A 426 -46.34 18.75 25.87
N ARG A 427 -45.02 18.72 26.19
CA ARG A 427 -44.48 19.29 27.46
C ARG A 427 -42.98 19.62 27.37
N ARG A 428 -42.62 20.78 27.94
CA ARG A 428 -41.23 21.14 28.31
C ARG A 428 -41.03 20.81 29.79
N SER A 429 -39.83 20.34 30.13
CA SER A 429 -39.12 20.60 31.38
C SER A 429 -37.69 20.12 31.21
#